data_AF-A0A842VCY5-F1
#
_entry.id   AF-A0A842VCY5-F1
#
_cell.length_a   1.000
_cell.length_b   1.000
_cell.length_c   1.000
_cell.angle_alpha   90.00
_cell.angle_beta   90.00
_cell.angle_gamma   90.00
#
_symmetry.space_group_name_H-M   'P 1'
#
loop_
_entity.id
_entity.type
_entity.pdbx_description
1 polymer ?
#
loop_
_entity_poly.entity_id
_entity_poly.type
_entity_poly.pdbx_seq_one_letter_code
_entity_poly.pdbx_strand_id
1 'polypeptide(L)'
;MNNDVSISKDGVHKSNKYLIGPGLGLVIMGFAYILWWFAGPWAWEVISTDLRWVHNWAYAIIIFNVGLAWYQKSPLSRLIAMVQSFMLPITGSGSYNTLFLTLICGIILIIWVLVVLIERTRGKVFLEGKLSRRGFMWLNMHSLIIAWLLIAHMGLMFFIVRLPMEAELMAFSRNAGYLRYLPPESLEFATWVFDIGLFVFLGVVLWEQYKMGYNVKNEPWPRYSFYICILIMISSLIALLIQELTIGFDWVSNVYS
;
A
#
# COMPACT_ATOMS: atom_id res chain seq x y z
N MET A 1 -11.98 39.66 17.00
CA MET A 1 -12.98 38.62 16.68
C MET A 1 -12.65 37.39 17.51
N ASN A 2 -13.38 37.20 18.61
CA ASN A 2 -13.27 36.01 19.46
C ASN A 2 -13.93 34.85 18.70
N ASN A 3 -13.12 33.90 18.25
CA ASN A 3 -13.63 32.62 17.79
C ASN A 3 -13.92 31.77 19.03
N ASP A 4 -15.11 31.96 19.59
CA ASP A 4 -15.68 31.02 20.53
C ASP A 4 -15.88 29.69 19.81
N VAL A 5 -14.87 28.82 19.95
CA VAL A 5 -15.01 27.41 19.64
C VAL A 5 -16.01 26.88 20.65
N SER A 6 -17.27 26.79 20.24
CA SER A 6 -18.34 26.16 21.01
C SER A 6 -17.97 24.70 21.26
N ILE A 7 -17.36 24.44 22.41
CA ILE A 7 -17.19 23.10 22.96
C ILE A 7 -18.61 22.61 23.26
N SER A 8 -19.07 21.59 22.53
CA SER A 8 -20.38 20.98 22.76
C SER A 8 -20.47 20.55 24.23
N LYS A 9 -21.51 21.01 24.94
CA LYS A 9 -21.73 20.80 26.38
C LYS A 9 -21.78 19.32 26.81
N ASP A 10 -21.89 18.39 25.87
CA ASP A 10 -21.99 16.97 26.18
C ASP A 10 -20.66 16.21 26.08
N GLY A 11 -19.53 16.86 25.74
CA GLY A 11 -18.15 16.38 25.94
C GLY A 11 -17.72 15.06 25.26
N VAL A 12 -18.65 14.26 24.77
CA VAL A 12 -18.41 13.01 24.08
C VAL A 12 -18.49 13.33 22.60
N HIS A 13 -17.35 13.68 22.02
CA HIS A 13 -17.17 13.43 20.59
C HIS A 13 -17.58 11.97 20.38
N LYS A 14 -18.74 11.75 19.74
CA LYS A 14 -19.11 10.42 19.22
C LYS A 14 -17.98 10.03 18.29
N SER A 15 -16.98 9.33 18.83
CA SER A 15 -15.91 8.77 18.05
C SER A 15 -16.62 7.90 17.02
N ASN A 16 -16.20 8.01 15.76
CA ASN A 16 -16.82 7.27 14.68
C ASN A 16 -16.76 5.79 15.06
N LYS A 17 -17.89 5.23 15.52
CA LYS A 17 -17.99 3.96 16.26
C LYS A 17 -17.35 2.79 15.50
N TYR A 18 -17.19 2.93 14.18
CA TYR A 18 -16.76 1.86 13.31
C TYR A 18 -15.35 2.01 12.72
N LEU A 19 -14.69 3.18 12.79
CA LEU A 19 -13.31 3.35 12.27
C LEU A 19 -13.08 2.77 10.83
N ILE A 20 -14.15 2.65 10.03
CA ILE A 20 -14.13 2.10 8.66
C ILE A 20 -13.78 3.23 7.70
N GLY A 21 -12.73 3.03 6.91
CA GLY A 21 -12.22 3.96 5.92
C GLY A 21 -11.08 3.32 5.11
N PRO A 22 -10.34 4.11 4.31
CA PRO A 22 -9.26 3.61 3.46
C PRO A 22 -8.18 2.93 4.29
N GLY A 23 -7.90 3.44 5.50
CA GLY A 23 -6.97 2.84 6.45
C GLY A 23 -7.28 1.37 6.73
N LEU A 24 -8.55 1.04 7.06
CA LEU A 24 -8.94 -0.34 7.35
C LEU A 24 -8.77 -1.24 6.13
N GLY A 25 -9.21 -0.74 4.97
CA GLY A 25 -9.14 -1.48 3.70
C GLY A 25 -7.69 -1.83 3.35
N LEU A 26 -6.78 -0.87 3.47
CA LEU A 26 -5.35 -1.08 3.23
C LEU A 26 -4.72 -2.00 4.29
N VAL A 27 -5.10 -1.90 5.57
CA VAL A 27 -4.63 -2.83 6.61
C VAL A 27 -5.02 -4.26 6.27
N ILE A 28 -6.30 -4.50 5.97
CA ILE A 28 -6.79 -5.84 5.63
C ILE A 28 -6.11 -6.35 4.35
N MET A 29 -6.03 -5.52 3.31
CA MET A 29 -5.39 -5.87 2.04
C MET A 29 -3.90 -6.18 2.20
N GLY A 30 -3.14 -5.32 2.87
CA GLY A 30 -1.72 -5.55 3.12
C GLY A 30 -1.48 -6.78 3.99
N PHE A 31 -2.28 -6.99 5.04
CA PHE A 31 -2.15 -8.16 5.91
C PHE A 31 -2.53 -9.46 5.19
N ALA A 32 -3.65 -9.47 4.46
CA ALA A 32 -4.04 -10.61 3.63
C ALA A 32 -2.96 -10.93 2.60
N TYR A 33 -2.32 -9.91 2.02
CA TYR A 33 -1.27 -10.10 1.04
C TYR A 33 0.03 -10.63 1.66
N ILE A 34 0.40 -10.19 2.88
CA ILE A 34 1.48 -10.79 3.66
C ILE A 34 1.17 -12.26 3.93
N LEU A 35 -0.03 -12.59 4.43
CA LEU A 35 -0.43 -13.96 4.73
C LEU A 35 -0.41 -14.84 3.48
N TRP A 36 -0.86 -14.32 2.35
CA TRP A 36 -0.84 -15.01 1.06
C TRP A 36 0.58 -15.44 0.68
N TRP A 37 1.55 -14.52 0.74
CA TRP A 37 2.94 -14.79 0.37
C TRP A 37 3.79 -15.42 1.49
N PHE A 38 3.32 -15.48 2.73
CA PHE A 38 4.04 -16.09 3.85
C PHE A 38 3.51 -17.48 4.22
N ALA A 39 2.18 -17.65 4.24
CA ALA A 39 1.51 -18.87 4.67
C ALA A 39 0.95 -19.68 3.48
N GLY A 40 0.93 -19.13 2.27
CA GLY A 40 0.57 -19.87 1.07
C GLY A 40 1.56 -21.00 0.79
N PRO A 41 1.11 -22.25 0.63
CA PRO A 41 2.02 -23.38 0.35
C PRO A 41 2.80 -23.19 -0.96
N TRP A 42 2.17 -22.59 -1.97
CA TRP A 42 2.77 -22.27 -3.26
C TRP A 42 3.80 -21.13 -3.18
N ALA A 43 3.67 -20.19 -2.23
CA ALA A 43 4.54 -19.01 -2.17
C ALA A 43 6.00 -19.40 -1.90
N TRP A 44 6.23 -20.39 -1.05
CA TRP A 44 7.57 -20.89 -0.75
C TRP A 44 8.19 -21.63 -1.93
N GLU A 45 7.40 -22.39 -2.67
CA GLU A 45 7.84 -23.04 -3.91
C GLU A 45 8.29 -22.00 -4.94
N VAL A 46 7.46 -20.98 -5.17
CA VAL A 46 7.75 -19.88 -6.09
C VAL A 46 9.02 -19.11 -5.67
N ILE A 47 9.17 -18.76 -4.39
CA ILE A 47 10.35 -18.06 -3.86
C ILE A 47 11.61 -18.92 -3.94
N SER A 48 11.49 -20.23 -3.71
CA SER A 48 12.65 -21.15 -3.80
C SER A 48 13.11 -21.35 -5.25
N THR A 49 12.18 -21.25 -6.21
CA THR A 49 12.46 -21.32 -7.64
C THR A 49 13.07 -20.02 -8.14
N ASP A 50 12.53 -18.88 -7.71
CA ASP A 50 13.06 -17.57 -8.04
C ASP A 50 12.87 -16.57 -6.88
N LEU A 51 14.00 -16.21 -6.27
CA LEU A 51 14.03 -15.29 -5.14
C LEU A 51 13.50 -13.89 -5.49
N ARG A 52 13.42 -13.51 -6.78
CA ARG A 52 12.92 -12.19 -7.19
C ARG A 52 11.46 -11.97 -6.74
N TRP A 53 10.68 -13.04 -6.52
CA TRP A 53 9.29 -12.99 -6.04
C TRP A 53 9.11 -12.41 -4.63
N VAL A 54 10.18 -12.30 -3.83
CA VAL A 54 10.10 -11.69 -2.47
C VAL A 54 9.72 -10.22 -2.48
N HIS A 55 9.71 -9.56 -3.64
CA HIS A 55 9.24 -8.18 -3.80
C HIS A 55 7.78 -8.01 -3.38
N ASN A 56 6.96 -9.05 -3.47
CA ASN A 56 5.57 -9.01 -3.04
C ASN A 56 5.41 -8.78 -1.52
N TRP A 57 6.38 -9.24 -0.72
CA TRP A 57 6.42 -8.89 0.70
C TRP A 57 6.70 -7.39 0.89
N ALA A 58 7.56 -6.77 0.09
CA ALA A 58 7.77 -5.32 0.14
C ALA A 58 6.45 -4.58 -0.12
N TYR A 59 5.73 -4.95 -1.19
CA TYR A 59 4.44 -4.34 -1.52
C TYR A 59 3.43 -4.46 -0.39
N ALA A 60 3.28 -5.67 0.15
CA ALA A 60 2.33 -5.96 1.21
C ALA A 60 2.65 -5.21 2.51
N ILE A 61 3.94 -5.15 2.90
CA ILE A 61 4.43 -4.37 4.05
C ILE A 61 4.11 -2.88 3.89
N ILE A 62 4.35 -2.31 2.70
CA ILE A 62 4.12 -0.89 2.44
C ILE A 62 2.62 -0.57 2.54
N ILE A 63 1.77 -1.35 1.87
CA ILE A 63 0.30 -1.19 1.89
C ILE A 63 -0.22 -1.29 3.33
N PHE A 64 0.24 -2.30 4.08
CA PHE A 64 -0.12 -2.51 5.47
C PHE A 64 0.28 -1.30 6.34
N ASN A 65 1.52 -0.82 6.23
CA ASN A 65 1.96 0.31 7.05
C ASN A 65 1.24 1.61 6.72
N VAL A 66 0.97 1.89 5.44
CA VAL A 66 0.18 3.07 5.04
C VAL A 66 -1.24 2.98 5.62
N GLY A 67 -1.84 1.80 5.62
CA GLY A 67 -3.12 1.56 6.28
C GLY A 67 -3.08 1.84 7.79
N LEU A 68 -2.06 1.35 8.50
CA LEU A 68 -1.89 1.60 9.93
C LEU A 68 -1.62 3.09 10.24
N ALA A 69 -0.79 3.75 9.44
CA ALA A 69 -0.47 5.18 9.58
C ALA A 69 -1.68 6.10 9.38
N TRP A 70 -2.74 5.62 8.73
CA TRP A 70 -4.01 6.34 8.66
C TRP A 70 -4.60 6.58 10.07
N TYR A 71 -4.55 5.56 10.93
CA TYR A 71 -5.08 5.58 12.30
C TYR A 71 -4.20 6.37 13.26
N GLN A 72 -2.88 6.33 13.09
CA GLN A 72 -1.97 7.16 13.85
C GLN A 72 -1.97 8.58 13.27
N LYS A 73 -2.76 9.49 13.87
CA LYS A 73 -2.87 10.91 13.45
C LYS A 73 -1.62 11.76 13.77
N SER A 74 -0.43 11.17 13.70
CA SER A 74 0.88 11.82 13.87
C SER A 74 1.47 12.20 12.52
N PRO A 75 1.93 13.45 12.32
CA PRO A 75 2.57 13.84 11.06
C PRO A 75 3.86 13.05 10.81
N LEU A 76 4.61 12.69 11.86
CA LEU A 76 5.82 11.88 11.71
C LEU A 76 5.48 10.46 11.24
N SER A 77 4.46 9.84 11.84
CA SER A 77 3.95 8.53 11.42
C SER A 77 3.54 8.53 9.94
N ARG A 78 2.82 9.56 9.49
CA ARG A 78 2.38 9.71 8.09
C ARG A 78 3.53 10.03 7.14
N LEU A 79 4.52 10.80 7.57
CA LEU A 79 5.74 11.04 6.78
C LEU A 79 6.54 9.75 6.58
N ILE A 80 6.68 8.92 7.62
CA ILE A 80 7.36 7.62 7.50
C ILE A 80 6.60 6.73 6.50
N ALA A 81 5.27 6.67 6.60
CA ALA A 81 4.45 5.90 5.65
C ALA A 81 4.57 6.44 4.20
N MET A 82 4.61 7.76 4.03
CA MET A 82 4.88 8.39 2.73
C MET A 82 6.27 8.00 2.19
N VAL A 83 7.32 8.12 2.99
CA VAL A 83 8.68 7.69 2.61
C VAL A 83 8.70 6.22 2.24
N GLN A 84 8.04 5.36 3.01
CA GLN A 84 7.93 3.95 2.70
C GLN A 84 7.18 3.68 1.40
N SER A 85 6.14 4.46 1.09
CA SER A 85 5.41 4.31 -0.18
C SER A 85 6.23 4.66 -1.42
N PHE A 86 7.29 5.46 -1.31
CA PHE A 86 8.24 5.64 -2.42
C PHE A 86 8.99 4.35 -2.79
N MET A 87 9.06 3.39 -1.87
CA MET A 87 9.68 2.10 -2.16
C MET A 87 8.84 1.26 -3.12
N LEU A 88 7.52 1.53 -3.28
CA LEU A 88 6.67 0.81 -4.24
C LEU A 88 7.14 0.99 -5.69
N PRO A 89 7.20 2.20 -6.26
CA PRO A 89 7.66 2.37 -7.63
C PRO A 89 9.13 1.98 -7.82
N ILE A 90 9.99 2.11 -6.80
CA ILE A 90 11.39 1.66 -6.86
C ILE A 90 11.48 0.13 -6.92
N THR A 91 10.63 -0.56 -6.16
CA THR A 91 10.57 -2.02 -6.18
C THR A 91 9.96 -2.49 -7.49
N GLY A 92 8.84 -1.88 -7.89
CA GLY A 92 8.13 -2.19 -9.14
C GLY A 92 8.81 -1.71 -10.42
N SER A 93 9.91 -0.98 -10.35
CA SER A 93 10.76 -0.71 -11.53
C SER A 93 11.80 -1.80 -11.77
N GLY A 94 12.04 -2.66 -10.79
CA GLY A 94 13.11 -3.66 -10.82
C GLY A 94 14.51 -3.03 -10.89
N SER A 95 14.67 -1.80 -10.37
CA SER A 95 15.97 -1.10 -10.39
C SER A 95 16.97 -1.64 -9.37
N TYR A 96 16.52 -2.34 -8.33
CA TYR A 96 17.35 -2.90 -7.27
C TYR A 96 16.91 -4.31 -6.91
N ASN A 97 17.83 -5.04 -6.27
CA ASN A 97 17.56 -6.38 -5.74
C ASN A 97 16.34 -6.36 -4.79
N THR A 98 15.37 -7.21 -5.06
CA THR A 98 14.08 -7.20 -4.38
C THR A 98 14.15 -7.68 -2.94
N LEU A 99 15.02 -8.64 -2.61
CA LEU A 99 15.26 -9.04 -1.22
C LEU A 99 15.76 -7.84 -0.40
N PHE A 100 16.72 -7.10 -0.94
CA PHE A 100 17.24 -5.90 -0.28
C PHE A 100 16.14 -4.84 -0.04
N LEU A 101 15.28 -4.59 -1.02
CA LEU A 101 14.15 -3.65 -0.87
C LEU A 101 13.12 -4.14 0.14
N THR A 102 12.82 -5.45 0.19
CA THR A 102 11.94 -6.06 1.18
C THR A 102 12.50 -5.87 2.60
N LEU A 103 13.80 -6.08 2.80
CA LEU A 103 14.46 -5.84 4.08
C LEU A 103 14.38 -4.37 4.51
N ILE A 104 14.64 -3.43 3.58
CA ILE A 104 14.47 -2.00 3.84
C ILE A 104 13.03 -1.68 4.27
N CYS A 105 12.03 -2.22 3.57
CA CYS A 105 10.63 -2.01 3.91
C CYS A 105 10.31 -2.55 5.31
N GLY A 106 10.84 -3.72 5.67
CA GLY A 106 10.74 -4.27 7.02
C GLY A 106 11.36 -3.35 8.08
N ILE A 107 12.56 -2.82 7.83
CA ILE A 107 13.24 -1.88 8.73
C ILE A 107 12.41 -0.59 8.91
N ILE A 108 11.87 -0.02 7.82
CA ILE A 108 11.04 1.19 7.90
C ILE A 108 9.76 0.92 8.70
N LEU A 109 9.13 -0.25 8.54
CA LEU A 109 7.98 -0.66 9.36
C LEU A 109 8.35 -0.75 10.85
N ILE A 110 9.50 -1.34 11.18
CA ILE A 110 9.98 -1.41 12.58
C ILE A 110 10.19 0.00 13.15
N ILE A 111 10.83 0.90 12.40
CA ILE A 111 11.01 2.31 12.81
C ILE A 111 9.66 2.97 13.06
N TRP A 112 8.67 2.76 12.18
CA TRP A 112 7.32 3.28 12.35
C TRP A 112 6.68 2.75 13.65
N VAL A 113 6.77 1.45 13.93
CA VAL A 113 6.24 0.84 15.15
C VAL A 113 6.88 1.47 16.39
N LEU A 114 8.21 1.63 16.40
CA LEU A 114 8.91 2.28 17.52
C LEU A 114 8.43 3.72 17.75
N VAL A 115 8.24 4.50 16.67
CA VAL A 115 7.69 5.86 16.78
C VAL A 115 6.30 5.84 17.40
N VAL A 116 5.41 4.95 16.95
CA VAL A 116 4.04 4.83 17.50
C VAL A 116 4.07 4.46 18.97
N LEU A 117 4.90 3.49 19.36
CA LEU A 117 5.05 3.07 20.76
C LEU A 117 5.56 4.22 21.63
N ILE A 118 6.58 4.95 21.19
CA ILE A 118 7.11 6.10 21.94
C ILE A 118 6.06 7.20 22.10
N GLU A 119 5.33 7.55 21.03
CA GLU A 119 4.27 8.57 21.10
C GLU A 119 3.14 8.15 22.04
N ARG A 120 2.74 6.88 22.02
CA ARG A 120 1.70 6.33 22.93
C ARG A 120 2.16 6.37 24.38
N THR A 121 3.39 5.94 24.67
CA THR A 121 3.95 5.95 26.03
C THR A 121 4.09 7.38 26.58
N ARG A 122 4.45 8.35 25.73
CA ARG A 122 4.59 9.75 26.12
C ARG A 122 3.25 10.49 26.25
N GLY A 123 2.18 9.96 25.67
CA GLY A 123 0.88 10.64 25.54
C GLY A 123 0.93 11.92 24.69
N LYS A 124 2.00 12.14 23.91
CA LYS A 124 2.22 13.34 23.10
C LYS A 124 2.86 12.98 21.75
N VAL A 125 2.40 13.61 20.68
CA VAL A 125 2.92 13.42 19.32
C VAL A 125 4.28 14.15 19.16
N PHE A 126 5.24 13.58 18.42
CA PHE A 126 6.62 14.10 18.36
C PHE A 126 6.75 15.57 17.90
N LEU A 127 5.94 15.97 16.93
CA LEU A 127 5.99 17.31 16.31
C LEU A 127 4.99 18.30 16.92
N GLU A 128 4.28 17.89 17.97
CA GLU A 128 3.29 18.72 18.63
C GLU A 128 3.95 19.86 19.41
N GLY A 129 3.54 21.10 19.09
CA GLY A 129 4.13 22.34 19.62
C GLY A 129 5.41 22.78 18.89
N LYS A 130 5.96 21.97 17.97
CA LYS A 130 7.10 22.35 17.12
C LYS A 130 6.67 22.92 15.76
N LEU A 131 5.46 22.57 15.31
CA LEU A 131 4.89 23.03 14.05
C LEU A 131 3.72 23.99 14.28
N SER A 132 3.52 24.92 13.35
CA SER A 132 2.28 25.70 13.30
C SER A 132 1.08 24.77 13.08
N ARG A 133 -0.10 25.15 13.58
CA ARG A 133 -1.35 24.37 13.41
C ARG A 133 -1.61 24.04 11.94
N ARG A 134 -1.37 25.00 11.05
CA ARG A 134 -1.52 24.82 9.59
C ARG A 134 -0.52 23.80 9.05
N GLY A 135 0.76 23.88 9.45
CA GLY A 135 1.79 22.92 9.01
C GLY A 135 1.49 21.49 9.49
N PHE A 136 1.04 21.34 10.73
CA PHE A 136 0.62 20.05 11.29
C PHE A 136 -0.54 19.42 10.50
N MET A 137 -1.57 20.20 10.20
CA MET A 137 -2.71 19.74 9.38
C MET A 137 -2.31 19.43 7.94
N TRP A 138 -1.47 20.28 7.35
CA TRP A 138 -1.01 20.11 5.97
C TRP A 138 -0.24 18.80 5.81
N LEU A 139 0.75 18.53 6.68
CA LEU A 139 1.53 17.29 6.65
C LEU A 139 0.65 16.06 6.88
N ASN A 140 -0.26 16.13 7.84
CA ASN A 140 -1.17 15.02 8.09
C ASN A 140 -2.01 14.69 6.85
N MET A 141 -2.52 15.68 6.13
CA MET A 141 -3.37 15.44 4.96
C MET A 141 -2.55 14.99 3.75
N HIS A 142 -1.52 15.75 3.37
CA HIS A 142 -0.82 15.55 2.10
C HIS A 142 0.08 14.32 2.11
N SER A 143 0.69 13.97 3.25
CA SER A 143 1.55 12.78 3.31
C SER A 143 0.78 11.49 2.97
N LEU A 144 -0.48 11.37 3.40
CA LEU A 144 -1.31 10.20 3.05
C LEU A 144 -1.79 10.25 1.59
N ILE A 145 -2.16 11.42 1.07
CA ILE A 145 -2.51 11.57 -0.34
C ILE A 145 -1.35 11.15 -1.24
N ILE A 146 -0.14 11.63 -0.92
CA ILE A 146 1.08 11.25 -1.63
C ILE A 146 1.32 9.74 -1.49
N ALA A 147 1.11 9.17 -0.31
CA ALA A 147 1.25 7.72 -0.12
C ALA A 147 0.27 6.91 -0.99
N TRP A 148 -0.99 7.33 -1.09
CA TRP A 148 -1.98 6.67 -1.96
C TRP A 148 -1.64 6.82 -3.45
N LEU A 149 -1.16 8.00 -3.86
CA LEU A 149 -0.67 8.22 -5.22
C LEU A 149 0.50 7.28 -5.55
N LEU A 150 1.45 7.12 -4.63
CA LEU A 150 2.60 6.23 -4.80
C LEU A 150 2.21 4.75 -4.77
N ILE A 151 1.16 4.37 -4.02
CA ILE A 151 0.59 3.02 -4.11
C ILE A 151 0.06 2.74 -5.50
N ALA A 152 -0.77 3.63 -6.04
CA ALA A 152 -1.32 3.46 -7.39
C ALA A 152 -0.27 3.62 -8.51
N HIS A 153 0.83 4.33 -8.26
CA HIS A 153 1.95 4.45 -9.20
C HIS A 153 2.55 3.07 -9.53
N MET A 154 2.46 2.08 -8.64
CA MET A 154 2.88 0.72 -8.95
C MET A 154 2.19 0.17 -10.21
N GLY A 155 0.88 0.39 -10.35
CA GLY A 155 0.15 -0.03 -11.55
C GLY A 155 0.59 0.69 -12.83
N LEU A 156 1.04 1.95 -12.72
CA LEU A 156 1.59 2.66 -13.90
C LEU A 156 2.93 2.06 -14.31
N MET A 157 3.78 1.74 -13.34
CA MET A 157 5.06 1.08 -13.61
C MET A 157 4.84 -0.28 -14.28
N PHE A 158 3.84 -1.04 -13.83
CA PHE A 158 3.49 -2.31 -14.45
C PHE A 158 3.02 -2.13 -15.90
N PHE A 159 1.96 -1.36 -16.14
CA PHE A 159 1.35 -1.29 -17.48
C PHE A 159 2.13 -0.47 -18.51
N ILE A 160 2.87 0.56 -18.10
CA ILE A 160 3.54 1.48 -19.02
C ILE A 160 5.00 1.09 -19.24
N VAL A 161 5.68 0.59 -18.20
CA VAL A 161 7.12 0.31 -18.26
C VAL A 161 7.39 -1.18 -18.38
N ARG A 162 6.84 -2.01 -17.50
CA ARG A 162 7.19 -3.44 -17.44
C ARG A 162 6.52 -4.24 -18.55
N LEU A 163 5.20 -4.27 -18.56
CA LEU A 163 4.41 -5.15 -19.41
C LEU A 163 4.75 -5.02 -20.90
N PRO A 164 4.91 -3.80 -21.48
CA PRO A 164 5.24 -3.67 -22.90
C PRO A 164 6.66 -4.16 -23.24
N MET A 165 7.59 -4.07 -22.29
CA MET A 165 9.00 -4.43 -22.49
C MET A 165 9.30 -5.89 -22.14
N GLU A 166 8.41 -6.56 -21.41
CA GLU A 166 8.69 -7.88 -20.84
C GLU A 166 9.06 -8.92 -21.90
N ALA A 167 8.25 -9.01 -22.97
CA ALA A 167 8.45 -9.98 -24.03
C ALA A 167 9.77 -9.75 -24.79
N GLU A 168 10.11 -8.48 -25.05
CA GLU A 168 11.36 -8.10 -25.71
C GLU A 168 12.58 -8.42 -24.83
N LEU A 169 12.50 -8.12 -23.53
CA LEU A 169 13.57 -8.43 -22.58
C LEU A 169 13.75 -9.94 -22.41
N MET A 170 12.66 -10.70 -22.32
CA MET A 170 12.70 -12.16 -22.24
C MET A 170 13.31 -12.80 -23.50
N ALA A 171 13.06 -12.23 -24.68
CA ALA A 171 13.68 -12.69 -25.93
C ALA A 171 15.19 -12.44 -25.96
N PHE A 172 15.69 -11.41 -25.27
CA PHE A 172 17.12 -11.12 -25.17
C PHE A 172 17.82 -11.93 -24.08
N SER A 173 17.32 -11.87 -22.84
CA SER A 173 17.84 -12.60 -21.70
C SER A 173 16.88 -12.53 -20.50
N ARG A 174 16.77 -13.63 -19.75
CA ARG A 174 16.00 -13.68 -18.49
C ARG A 174 16.52 -12.75 -17.37
N ASN A 175 17.67 -12.10 -17.59
CA ASN A 175 18.28 -11.12 -16.69
C ASN A 175 18.45 -9.74 -17.34
N ALA A 176 17.77 -9.47 -18.46
CA ALA A 176 17.84 -8.18 -19.15
C ALA A 176 17.02 -7.10 -18.44
N GLY A 177 17.57 -5.90 -18.31
CA GLY A 177 16.84 -4.75 -17.74
C GLY A 177 16.30 -5.02 -16.34
N TYR A 178 15.00 -4.77 -16.15
CA TYR A 178 14.33 -5.00 -14.86
C TYR A 178 14.22 -6.49 -14.50
N LEU A 179 14.26 -7.39 -15.48
CA LEU A 179 14.17 -8.84 -15.23
C LEU A 179 15.34 -9.32 -14.38
N ARG A 180 16.46 -8.58 -14.30
CA ARG A 180 17.53 -8.92 -13.36
C ARG A 180 17.06 -9.03 -11.91
N TYR A 181 16.06 -8.23 -11.51
CA TYR A 181 15.64 -8.14 -10.12
C TYR A 181 14.14 -8.40 -9.91
N LEU A 182 13.31 -8.33 -10.94
CA LEU A 182 11.91 -8.71 -10.88
C LEU A 182 11.62 -9.92 -11.77
N PRO A 183 10.68 -10.79 -11.38
CA PRO A 183 10.21 -11.83 -12.27
C PRO A 183 9.33 -11.24 -13.38
N PRO A 184 9.16 -11.98 -14.49
CA PRO A 184 8.12 -11.69 -15.46
C PRO A 184 6.72 -11.94 -14.86
N GLU A 185 5.77 -11.07 -15.16
CA GLU A 185 4.41 -11.06 -14.56
C GLU A 185 3.30 -10.92 -15.61
N SER A 186 3.62 -10.92 -16.91
CA SER A 186 2.64 -10.78 -17.99
C SER A 186 1.55 -11.86 -17.99
N LEU A 187 1.83 -13.05 -17.46
CA LEU A 187 0.87 -14.15 -17.35
C LEU A 187 0.14 -14.19 -15.99
N GLU A 188 0.45 -13.28 -15.07
CA GLU A 188 -0.15 -13.25 -13.74
C GLU A 188 -1.42 -12.38 -13.72
N PHE A 189 -2.58 -12.96 -14.03
CA PHE A 189 -3.85 -12.24 -14.12
C PHE A 189 -4.22 -11.53 -12.81
N ALA A 190 -3.83 -12.11 -11.67
CA ALA A 190 -4.03 -11.50 -10.36
C ALA A 190 -3.35 -10.12 -10.25
N THR A 191 -2.13 -9.99 -10.78
CA THR A 191 -1.35 -8.75 -10.80
C THR A 191 -2.03 -7.68 -11.65
N TRP A 192 -2.53 -8.05 -12.83
CA TRP A 192 -3.25 -7.12 -13.70
C TRP A 192 -4.50 -6.56 -13.03
N VAL A 193 -5.31 -7.45 -12.44
CA VAL A 193 -6.55 -7.05 -11.75
C VAL A 193 -6.25 -6.21 -10.51
N PHE A 194 -5.19 -6.56 -9.77
CA PHE A 194 -4.75 -5.79 -8.62
C PHE A 194 -4.36 -4.37 -9.01
N ASP A 195 -3.52 -4.21 -10.03
CA ASP A 195 -3.01 -2.91 -10.49
C ASP A 195 -4.11 -2.01 -11.09
N ILE A 196 -5.02 -2.57 -11.88
CA ILE A 196 -6.23 -1.86 -12.33
C ILE A 196 -7.05 -1.42 -11.12
N GLY A 197 -7.22 -2.31 -10.15
CA GLY A 197 -7.87 -2.05 -8.89
C GLY A 197 -7.30 -0.85 -8.14
N LEU A 198 -5.97 -0.73 -8.08
CA LEU A 198 -5.30 0.38 -7.40
C LEU A 198 -5.60 1.75 -8.03
N PHE A 199 -5.81 1.83 -9.35
CA PHE A 199 -6.27 3.06 -9.99
C PHE A 199 -7.70 3.43 -9.59
N VAL A 200 -8.59 2.44 -9.55
CA VAL A 200 -9.97 2.64 -9.08
C VAL A 200 -9.96 3.09 -7.62
N PHE A 201 -9.16 2.45 -6.77
CA PHE A 201 -8.96 2.86 -5.38
C PHE A 201 -8.48 4.30 -5.27
N LEU A 202 -7.47 4.71 -6.05
CA LEU A 202 -6.97 6.08 -6.06
C LEU A 202 -8.06 7.08 -6.43
N GLY A 203 -8.81 6.81 -7.51
CA GLY A 203 -9.91 7.68 -7.94
C GLY A 203 -10.96 7.87 -6.85
N VAL A 204 -11.36 6.77 -6.20
CA VAL A 204 -12.35 6.80 -5.11
C VAL A 204 -11.81 7.51 -3.87
N VAL A 205 -10.58 7.22 -3.42
CA VAL A 205 -10.03 7.83 -2.20
C VAL A 205 -9.77 9.33 -2.38
N LEU A 206 -9.34 9.78 -3.56
CA LEU A 206 -9.18 11.20 -3.87
C LEU A 206 -10.53 11.93 -3.89
N TRP A 207 -11.57 11.30 -4.45
CA TRP A 207 -12.92 11.85 -4.42
C TRP A 207 -13.48 11.94 -2.99
N GLU A 208 -13.28 10.92 -2.16
CA GLU A 208 -13.66 10.95 -0.73
C GLU A 208 -12.89 12.05 0.01
N GLN A 209 -11.58 12.16 -0.22
CA GLN A 209 -10.73 13.20 0.37
C GLN A 209 -11.16 14.61 -0.07
N TYR A 210 -11.56 14.80 -1.33
CA TYR A 210 -12.09 16.05 -1.84
C TYR A 210 -13.42 16.42 -1.14
N LYS A 211 -14.35 15.47 -1.00
CA LYS A 211 -15.63 15.70 -0.30
C LYS A 211 -15.46 15.99 1.19
N MET A 212 -14.53 15.30 1.85
CA MET A 212 -14.28 15.47 3.29
C MET A 212 -13.43 16.71 3.61
N GLY A 213 -12.66 17.21 2.64
CA GLY A 213 -11.65 18.24 2.86
C GLY A 213 -10.69 17.87 3.98
N TYR A 214 -10.34 18.82 4.84
CA TYR A 214 -9.47 18.56 6.01
C TYR A 214 -10.13 17.72 7.11
N ASN A 215 -11.39 17.30 6.95
CA ASN A 215 -12.21 16.67 7.98
C ASN A 215 -12.04 17.29 9.37
N VAL A 216 -12.03 18.63 9.44
CA VAL A 216 -11.84 19.37 10.70
C VAL A 216 -12.98 19.07 11.69
N LYS A 217 -14.15 18.72 11.15
CA LYS A 217 -15.37 18.40 11.88
C LYS A 217 -15.38 16.98 12.48
N ASN A 218 -14.36 16.16 12.22
CA ASN A 218 -14.30 14.74 12.61
C ASN A 218 -15.54 13.95 12.15
N GLU A 219 -16.08 14.30 10.99
CA GLU A 219 -17.15 13.56 10.34
C GLU A 219 -16.67 12.16 9.95
N PRO A 220 -17.56 11.16 9.92
CA PRO A 220 -17.19 9.82 9.51
C PRO A 220 -16.69 9.82 8.06
N TRP A 221 -15.54 9.18 7.83
CA TRP A 221 -15.01 9.02 6.48
C TRP A 221 -15.97 8.17 5.62
N PRO A 222 -16.21 8.52 4.33
CA PRO A 222 -17.05 7.71 3.45
C PRO A 222 -16.45 6.31 3.28
N ARG A 223 -17.28 5.28 3.10
CA ARG A 223 -16.79 3.88 3.18
C ARG A 223 -16.47 3.27 1.82
N TYR A 224 -16.51 4.03 0.74
CA TYR A 224 -16.35 3.50 -0.62
C TYR A 224 -14.94 2.98 -0.84
N SER A 225 -13.91 3.72 -0.42
CA SER A 225 -12.51 3.25 -0.54
C SER A 225 -12.26 1.93 0.19
N PHE A 226 -12.90 1.74 1.36
CA PHE A 226 -12.87 0.46 2.06
C PHE A 226 -13.46 -0.67 1.22
N TYR A 227 -14.67 -0.49 0.67
CA TYR A 227 -15.31 -1.50 -0.16
C TYR A 227 -14.52 -1.79 -1.43
N ILE A 228 -13.88 -0.78 -2.02
CA ILE A 228 -12.98 -0.97 -3.17
C ILE A 228 -11.80 -1.88 -2.78
N CYS A 229 -11.13 -1.68 -1.64
CA CYS A 229 -10.08 -2.61 -1.20
C CYS A 229 -10.59 -4.07 -1.12
N ILE A 230 -11.81 -4.28 -0.61
CA ILE A 230 -12.41 -5.62 -0.56
C ILE A 230 -12.67 -6.17 -1.97
N LEU A 231 -13.23 -5.36 -2.87
CA LEU A 231 -13.48 -5.75 -4.24
C LEU A 231 -12.20 -6.07 -5.01
N ILE A 232 -11.12 -5.32 -4.79
CA ILE A 232 -9.80 -5.60 -5.38
C ILE A 232 -9.34 -6.99 -4.96
N MET A 233 -9.34 -7.29 -3.65
CA MET A 233 -8.91 -8.60 -3.15
C MET A 233 -9.75 -9.74 -3.73
N ILE A 234 -11.08 -9.63 -3.71
CA ILE A 234 -11.97 -10.66 -4.28
C ILE A 234 -11.71 -10.85 -5.77
N SER A 235 -11.56 -9.74 -6.51
CA SER A 235 -11.33 -9.80 -7.97
C SER A 235 -9.97 -10.42 -8.30
N SER A 236 -8.91 -10.08 -7.55
CA SER A 236 -7.59 -10.70 -7.70
C SER A 236 -7.60 -12.19 -7.39
N LEU A 237 -8.34 -12.63 -6.37
CA LEU A 237 -8.51 -14.06 -6.08
C LEU A 237 -9.30 -14.80 -7.17
N ILE A 238 -10.33 -14.18 -7.74
CA ILE A 238 -11.06 -14.74 -8.88
C ILE A 238 -10.14 -14.83 -10.11
N ALA A 239 -9.33 -13.80 -10.36
CA ALA A 239 -8.37 -13.80 -11.47
C ALA A 239 -7.32 -14.90 -11.32
N LEU A 240 -6.82 -15.10 -10.10
CA LEU A 240 -5.92 -16.21 -9.76
C LEU A 240 -6.60 -17.58 -9.99
N LEU A 241 -7.87 -17.74 -9.59
CA LEU A 241 -8.62 -18.97 -9.86
C LEU A 241 -8.81 -19.22 -11.36
N ILE A 242 -9.09 -18.18 -12.14
CA ILE A 242 -9.19 -18.29 -13.61
C ILE A 242 -7.85 -18.70 -14.20
N GLN A 243 -6.75 -18.09 -13.75
CA GLN A 243 -5.40 -18.44 -14.19
C GLN A 243 -5.10 -19.90 -13.88
N GLU A 244 -5.43 -20.37 -12.68
CA GLU A 244 -5.25 -21.78 -12.30
C GLU A 244 -6.05 -22.73 -13.21
N LEU A 245 -7.31 -22.41 -13.49
CA LEU A 245 -8.17 -23.25 -14.32
C LEU A 245 -7.79 -23.25 -15.82
N THR A 246 -7.01 -22.27 -16.27
CA THR A 246 -6.69 -22.08 -17.70
C THR A 246 -5.24 -22.42 -18.05
N ILE A 247 -4.30 -22.08 -17.17
CA ILE A 247 -2.85 -22.19 -17.40
C ILE A 247 -2.18 -23.10 -16.35
N GLY A 248 -2.80 -23.28 -15.17
CA GLY A 248 -2.26 -24.04 -14.04
C GLY A 248 -1.22 -23.28 -13.21
N PHE A 249 -1.01 -23.69 -11.96
CA PHE A 249 -0.03 -23.07 -11.01
C PHE A 249 1.42 -23.32 -11.42
N ASP A 250 1.65 -24.33 -12.26
CA ASP A 250 2.94 -24.61 -12.89
C ASP A 250 3.36 -23.55 -13.92
N TRP A 251 2.58 -22.47 -14.09
CA TRP A 251 2.93 -21.36 -14.97
C TRP A 251 4.32 -20.79 -14.69
N VAL A 252 4.80 -20.84 -13.44
CA VAL A 252 6.18 -20.47 -13.08
C VAL A 252 7.18 -21.36 -13.83
N SER A 253 6.94 -22.67 -13.87
CA SER A 253 7.76 -23.59 -14.66
C SER A 253 7.62 -23.36 -16.17
N ASN A 254 6.43 -22.96 -16.65
CA ASN A 254 6.19 -22.64 -18.06
C ASN A 254 6.90 -21.35 -18.50
N VAL A 255 7.09 -20.40 -17.58
CA VAL A 255 7.84 -19.15 -17.80
C VAL A 255 9.36 -19.38 -17.75
N TYR A 256 9.80 -20.38 -16.97
CA TYR A 256 11.21 -20.74 -16.81
C TYR A 256 11.67 -21.95 -17.63
N SER A 257 10.80 -22.58 -18.43
CA SER A 257 11.20 -23.55 -19.46
C SER A 257 11.58 -22.86 -20.76
#